data_AF-A0A147BX15-F1
#
_entry.id   AF-A0A147BX15-F1
#
_cell.length_a   1.000
_cell.length_b   1.000
_cell.length_c   1.000
_cell.angle_alpha   90.00
_cell.angle_beta   90.00
_cell.angle_gamma   90.00
#
_symmetry.space_group_name_H-M   'P 1'
#
loop_
_entity.id
_entity.type
_entity.pdbx_description
1 polymer ?
#
loop_
_entity_poly.entity_id
_entity_poly.type
_entity_poly.pdbx_seq_one_letter_code
_entity_poly.pdbx_strand_id
1 'polypeptide(L)'
;ENSPTFNYAELGPLQDAWQVLEETSKNTYFLMFRTRVSVYDRCVYSTANITDKAEKTANYTIKFYYPKTKKYNNTTVQVKALSQTDYPLENVIRANLKETLPSATPVPPGSYTYAEYDNSTCYSRSTPFPDRGVAEKLRPSTPGSNDLTEDILHELFPHPENPQYMDMYVVYNEPQCYIIRSPAASGGCDLWLRKTELKSIVEELKEDIIEKEKELTEKYKKELKIYENCTATDKQKTSLQFKVEFYTRKWFQDVVWKRIPFDCVLTFMMTCGAPVFLVYNPVTCNTSLTGQYLSIS
;
A
#
# COMPACT_ATOMS: atom_id res chain seq x y z
N GLU A 1 5.32 -16.25 1.06
CA GLU A 1 5.13 -16.65 -0.35
C GLU A 1 3.64 -16.90 -0.56
N ASN A 2 3.12 -16.80 -1.79
CA ASN A 2 1.75 -17.22 -2.09
C ASN A 2 1.65 -18.75 -2.01
N SER A 3 0.49 -19.28 -1.61
CA SER A 3 0.27 -20.72 -1.48
C SER A 3 -1.02 -21.12 -2.19
N PRO A 4 -0.99 -22.04 -3.18
CA PRO A 4 -2.20 -22.48 -3.88
C PRO A 4 -3.28 -23.03 -2.94
N THR A 5 -2.85 -23.65 -1.84
CA THR A 5 -3.77 -24.22 -0.83
C THR A 5 -4.67 -23.18 -0.18
N PHE A 6 -4.23 -21.92 -0.10
CA PHE A 6 -5.05 -20.83 0.42
C PHE A 6 -6.17 -20.41 -0.53
N ASN A 7 -6.25 -20.97 -1.74
CA ASN A 7 -7.34 -20.73 -2.68
C ASN A 7 -8.31 -21.92 -2.79
N TYR A 8 -8.16 -22.94 -1.95
CA TYR A 8 -9.13 -24.03 -1.92
C TYR A 8 -10.46 -23.58 -1.33
N ALA A 9 -11.55 -23.88 -2.06
CA ALA A 9 -12.89 -23.43 -1.70
C ALA A 9 -13.32 -23.97 -0.32
N GLU A 10 -12.89 -25.18 0.03
CA GLU A 10 -13.18 -25.81 1.33
C GLU A 10 -12.50 -25.14 2.53
N LEU A 11 -11.45 -24.33 2.30
CA LEU A 11 -10.74 -23.59 3.35
C LEU A 11 -11.18 -22.13 3.45
N GLY A 12 -12.06 -21.68 2.55
CA GLY A 12 -12.33 -20.27 2.33
C GLY A 12 -11.15 -19.63 1.58
N PRO A 13 -11.33 -19.18 0.34
CA PRO A 13 -10.21 -18.67 -0.43
C PRO A 13 -9.70 -17.34 0.16
N LEU A 14 -8.43 -17.33 0.56
CA LEU A 14 -7.73 -16.22 1.19
C LEU A 14 -6.78 -15.50 0.22
N GLN A 15 -6.63 -15.96 -1.02
CA GLN A 15 -5.86 -15.26 -2.06
C GLN A 15 -6.68 -15.09 -3.35
N ASP A 16 -7.98 -14.87 -3.23
CA ASP A 16 -8.89 -14.65 -4.37
C ASP A 16 -8.82 -13.20 -4.87
N ALA A 17 -8.14 -13.02 -6.00
CA ALA A 17 -8.00 -11.74 -6.67
C ALA A 17 -9.31 -11.22 -7.28
N TRP A 18 -10.19 -12.11 -7.73
CA TRP A 18 -11.48 -11.69 -8.26
C TRP A 18 -12.37 -11.16 -7.15
N GLN A 19 -12.37 -11.82 -5.99
CA GLN A 19 -13.10 -11.36 -4.81
C GLN A 19 -12.60 -10.00 -4.32
N VAL A 20 -11.30 -9.72 -4.37
CA VAL A 20 -10.77 -8.37 -4.07
C VAL A 20 -11.38 -7.32 -5.00
N LEU A 21 -11.49 -7.61 -6.30
CA LEU A 21 -12.11 -6.69 -7.27
C LEU A 21 -13.62 -6.52 -7.03
N GLU A 22 -14.33 -7.60 -6.71
CA GLU A 22 -15.75 -7.54 -6.37
C GLU A 22 -16.00 -6.72 -5.08
N GLU A 23 -15.18 -6.89 -4.05
CA GLU A 23 -15.31 -6.13 -2.80
C GLU A 23 -14.91 -4.68 -2.96
N THR A 24 -13.84 -4.38 -3.71
CA THR A 24 -13.43 -2.99 -4.04
C THR A 24 -14.41 -2.31 -4.99
N SER A 25 -15.29 -3.05 -5.68
CA SER A 25 -16.39 -2.48 -6.47
C SER A 25 -17.55 -1.95 -5.62
N LYS A 26 -17.72 -2.50 -4.42
CA LYS A 26 -18.78 -2.12 -3.48
C LYS A 26 -18.27 -1.16 -2.42
N ASN A 27 -17.00 -1.29 -2.04
CA ASN A 27 -16.40 -0.61 -0.92
C ASN A 27 -15.15 0.17 -1.33
N THR A 28 -14.86 1.24 -0.60
CA THR A 28 -13.59 1.96 -0.71
C THR A 28 -12.58 1.37 0.27
N TYR A 29 -11.33 1.22 -0.16
CA TYR A 29 -10.24 0.75 0.69
C TYR A 29 -9.13 1.79 0.77
N PHE A 30 -8.53 1.95 1.94
CA PHE A 30 -7.44 2.89 2.22
C PHE A 30 -6.14 2.14 2.42
N LEU A 31 -5.06 2.64 1.81
CA LEU A 31 -3.72 2.11 2.03
C LEU A 31 -3.24 2.52 3.41
N MET A 32 -3.01 1.54 4.29
CA MET A 32 -2.58 1.77 5.66
C MET A 32 -1.07 1.59 5.81
N PHE A 33 -0.57 0.46 5.29
CA PHE A 33 0.79 0.00 5.50
C PHE A 33 1.45 -0.38 4.19
N ARG A 34 2.74 -0.06 4.09
CA ARG A 34 3.55 -0.39 2.91
C ARG A 34 4.99 -0.72 3.29
N THR A 35 5.59 -1.73 2.67
CA THR A 35 6.94 -2.20 3.04
C THR A 35 8.07 -1.67 2.15
N ARG A 36 7.78 -1.23 0.93
CA ARG A 36 8.77 -0.69 -0.03
C ARG A 36 8.16 0.44 -0.82
N VAL A 37 9.00 1.34 -1.34
CA VAL A 37 8.59 2.55 -2.10
C VAL A 37 7.74 3.48 -1.25
N SER A 38 8.28 4.66 -0.94
CA SER A 38 7.62 5.61 -0.04
C SER A 38 6.44 6.31 -0.69
N VAL A 39 5.36 6.49 0.08
CA VAL A 39 4.26 7.41 -0.26
C VAL A 39 4.23 8.50 0.80
N TYR A 40 4.75 9.68 0.47
CA TYR A 40 4.82 10.81 1.40
C TYR A 40 3.66 11.79 1.18
N ASP A 41 3.20 12.39 2.28
CA ASP A 41 2.30 13.55 2.31
C ASP A 41 0.98 13.41 1.53
N ARG A 42 0.49 12.18 1.35
CA ARG A 42 -0.71 11.88 0.56
C ARG A 42 -1.48 10.73 1.18
N CYS A 43 -2.79 10.77 0.95
CA CYS A 43 -3.72 9.74 1.38
C CYS A 43 -4.14 8.94 0.15
N VAL A 44 -3.99 7.62 0.20
CA VAL A 44 -4.24 6.74 -0.94
C VAL A 44 -5.41 5.83 -0.63
N TYR A 45 -6.37 5.78 -1.55
CA TYR A 45 -7.52 4.90 -1.46
C TYR A 45 -7.96 4.44 -2.84
N SER A 46 -8.63 3.29 -2.90
CA SER A 46 -9.00 2.63 -4.15
C SER A 46 -10.47 2.21 -4.17
N THR A 47 -10.99 2.12 -5.39
CA THR A 47 -12.30 1.54 -5.74
C THR A 47 -12.18 0.86 -7.10
N ALA A 48 -12.97 -0.17 -7.34
CA ALA A 48 -13.07 -0.82 -8.65
C ALA A 48 -14.45 -0.57 -9.28
N ASN A 49 -14.56 -0.84 -10.57
CA ASN A 49 -15.84 -0.97 -11.26
C ASN A 49 -15.75 -2.19 -12.19
N ILE A 50 -16.58 -3.21 -11.96
CA ILE A 50 -16.56 -4.43 -12.75
C ILE A 50 -16.99 -4.13 -14.18
N THR A 51 -16.12 -4.42 -15.15
CA THR A 51 -16.39 -4.19 -16.58
C THR A 51 -16.97 -5.43 -17.24
N ASP A 52 -16.46 -6.61 -16.88
CA ASP A 52 -16.98 -7.89 -17.36
C ASP A 52 -16.74 -8.97 -16.30
N LYS A 53 -17.83 -9.63 -15.87
CA LYS A 53 -17.78 -10.68 -14.84
C LYS A 53 -17.29 -12.02 -15.40
N ALA A 54 -17.58 -12.33 -16.66
CA ALA A 54 -17.14 -13.57 -17.29
C ALA A 54 -15.64 -13.53 -17.57
N GLU A 55 -15.14 -12.40 -18.07
CA GLU A 55 -13.72 -12.18 -18.32
C GLU A 55 -12.93 -11.75 -17.07
N LYS A 56 -13.61 -11.60 -15.93
CA LYS A 56 -13.03 -11.16 -14.66
C LYS A 56 -12.21 -9.87 -14.78
N THR A 57 -12.78 -8.88 -15.47
CA THR A 57 -12.16 -7.58 -15.71
C THR A 57 -12.85 -6.46 -14.93
N ALA A 58 -12.08 -5.45 -14.54
CA ALA A 58 -12.58 -4.26 -13.87
C ALA A 58 -11.76 -3.01 -14.25
N ASN A 59 -12.34 -1.83 -14.07
CA ASN A 59 -11.62 -0.57 -14.02
C ASN A 59 -11.26 -0.27 -12.56
N TYR A 60 -9.97 -0.35 -12.22
CA TYR A 60 -9.47 -0.09 -10.88
C TYR A 60 -8.97 1.36 -10.78
N THR A 61 -9.60 2.13 -9.93
CA THR A 61 -9.29 3.56 -9.72
C THR A 61 -8.53 3.74 -8.42
N ILE A 62 -7.35 4.33 -8.51
CA ILE A 62 -6.54 4.74 -7.35
C ILE A 62 -6.66 6.25 -7.21
N LYS A 63 -7.03 6.71 -6.02
CA LYS A 63 -7.27 8.11 -5.70
C LYS A 63 -6.25 8.60 -4.67
N PHE A 64 -5.76 9.80 -4.93
CA PHE A 64 -4.82 10.52 -4.08
C PHE A 64 -5.49 11.77 -3.57
N TYR A 65 -5.46 11.95 -2.25
CA TYR A 65 -5.75 13.22 -1.63
C TYR A 65 -4.46 13.82 -1.08
N TYR A 66 -4.23 15.09 -1.39
CA TYR A 66 -3.04 15.85 -1.00
C TYR A 66 -3.44 16.84 0.09
N PRO A 67 -3.21 16.55 1.38
CA PRO A 67 -3.75 17.40 2.44
C PRO A 67 -3.20 18.82 2.43
N LYS A 68 -1.94 19.00 2.03
CA LYS A 68 -1.27 20.32 1.96
C LYS A 68 -1.90 21.24 0.91
N THR A 69 -2.24 20.72 -0.27
CA THR A 69 -2.80 21.50 -1.38
C THR A 69 -4.32 21.36 -1.50
N LYS A 70 -4.94 20.47 -0.72
CA LYS A 70 -6.35 20.09 -0.77
C LYS A 70 -6.82 19.66 -2.17
N LYS A 71 -5.90 19.11 -2.97
CA LYS A 71 -6.18 18.61 -4.31
C LYS A 71 -6.47 17.12 -4.29
N TYR A 72 -7.29 16.69 -5.24
CA TYR A 72 -7.53 15.29 -5.54
C TYR A 72 -6.92 14.99 -6.90
N ASN A 73 -6.27 13.84 -7.00
CA ASN A 73 -5.85 13.27 -8.26
C ASN A 73 -6.29 11.80 -8.30
N ASN A 74 -6.53 11.26 -9.49
CA ASN A 74 -6.87 9.86 -9.64
C ASN A 74 -6.30 9.32 -10.95
N THR A 75 -6.03 8.02 -10.93
CA THR A 75 -5.70 7.26 -12.13
C THR A 75 -6.60 6.03 -12.16
N THR A 76 -7.02 5.62 -13.34
CA THR A 76 -7.84 4.43 -13.54
C THR A 76 -7.15 3.53 -14.53
N VAL A 77 -6.94 2.28 -14.13
CA VAL A 77 -6.34 1.25 -14.97
C VAL A 77 -7.33 0.12 -15.16
N GLN A 78 -7.36 -0.44 -16.36
CA GLN A 78 -8.07 -1.68 -16.57
C GLN A 78 -7.26 -2.82 -15.93
N VAL A 79 -7.95 -3.67 -15.18
CA VAL A 79 -7.36 -4.82 -14.50
C VAL A 79 -8.11 -6.11 -14.84
N LYS A 80 -7.41 -7.24 -14.74
CA LYS A 80 -7.97 -8.59 -14.90
C LYS A 80 -7.44 -9.49 -13.79
N ALA A 81 -8.35 -10.27 -13.21
CA ALA A 81 -7.95 -11.33 -12.30
C ALA A 81 -7.45 -12.53 -13.12
N LEU A 82 -6.28 -13.06 -12.75
CA LEU A 82 -5.63 -14.19 -13.41
C LEU A 82 -5.17 -15.21 -12.36
N SER A 83 -5.15 -16.48 -12.74
CA SER A 83 -4.61 -17.58 -11.92
C SER A 83 -3.19 -17.89 -12.34
N GLN A 84 -2.30 -18.06 -11.36
CA GLN A 84 -1.01 -18.71 -11.59
C GLN A 84 -1.19 -20.21 -11.90
N THR A 85 -0.15 -20.84 -12.45
CA THR A 85 -0.11 -22.30 -12.60
C THR A 85 -0.35 -22.98 -11.25
N ASP A 86 -1.17 -24.04 -11.24
CA ASP A 86 -1.54 -24.83 -10.06
C ASP A 86 -2.43 -24.11 -9.02
N TYR A 87 -2.85 -22.87 -9.27
CA TYR A 87 -3.85 -22.20 -8.44
C TYR A 87 -5.27 -22.54 -8.91
N PRO A 88 -6.17 -22.95 -8.01
CA PRO A 88 -7.55 -23.30 -8.36
C PRO A 88 -8.43 -22.07 -8.65
N LEU A 89 -8.01 -20.88 -8.21
CA LEU A 89 -8.70 -19.60 -8.37
C LEU A 89 -7.69 -18.51 -8.73
N GLU A 90 -8.18 -17.41 -9.30
CA GLU A 90 -7.37 -16.25 -9.62
C GLU A 90 -6.77 -15.63 -8.37
N ASN A 91 -5.48 -15.34 -8.41
CA ASN A 91 -4.73 -14.83 -7.27
C ASN A 91 -3.82 -13.65 -7.64
N VAL A 92 -3.89 -13.22 -8.90
CA VAL A 92 -3.13 -12.10 -9.45
C VAL A 92 -4.09 -11.10 -10.06
N ILE A 93 -3.92 -9.83 -9.72
CA ILE A 93 -4.55 -8.70 -10.38
C ILE A 93 -3.52 -8.12 -11.35
N ARG A 94 -3.73 -8.30 -12.65
CA ARG A 94 -2.89 -7.69 -13.69
C ARG A 94 -3.44 -6.33 -14.07
N ALA A 95 -2.64 -5.28 -13.99
CA ALA A 95 -3.00 -3.93 -14.42
C ALA A 95 -2.39 -3.60 -15.79
N ASN A 96 -3.21 -3.05 -16.68
CA ASN A 96 -2.81 -2.60 -18.00
C ASN A 96 -2.12 -1.23 -17.95
N LEU A 97 -0.97 -1.08 -18.60
CA LEU A 97 -0.19 0.16 -18.64
C LEU A 97 -0.23 0.89 -19.99
N LYS A 98 -0.29 0.18 -21.12
CA LYS A 98 -0.14 0.81 -22.44
C LYS A 98 -0.99 0.24 -23.58
N GLU A 99 -1.47 -1.01 -23.53
CA GLU A 99 -2.07 -1.67 -24.70
C GLU A 99 -3.28 -2.56 -24.36
N THR A 100 -3.40 -3.74 -24.96
CA THR A 100 -4.45 -4.72 -24.67
C THR A 100 -4.00 -5.56 -23.48
N LEU A 101 -4.86 -5.70 -22.48
CA LEU A 101 -4.56 -6.41 -21.24
C LEU A 101 -4.23 -7.90 -21.51
N PRO A 102 -2.97 -8.35 -21.33
CA PRO A 102 -2.59 -9.70 -21.74
C PRO A 102 -3.19 -10.76 -20.80
N SER A 103 -3.78 -11.80 -21.39
CA SER A 103 -4.35 -12.95 -20.64
C SER A 103 -3.35 -14.10 -20.43
N ALA A 104 -2.06 -13.87 -20.66
CA ALA A 104 -1.03 -14.87 -20.43
C ALA A 104 -0.95 -15.25 -18.95
N THR A 105 -0.75 -16.54 -18.65
CA THR A 105 -0.60 -17.04 -17.27
C THR A 105 0.53 -16.27 -16.54
N PRO A 106 0.26 -15.68 -15.36
CA PRO A 106 1.28 -14.99 -14.59
C PRO A 106 2.37 -15.98 -14.14
N VAL A 107 3.64 -15.61 -14.37
CA VAL A 107 4.79 -16.36 -13.90
C VAL A 107 5.31 -15.64 -12.66
N PRO A 108 5.29 -16.27 -11.47
CA PRO A 108 5.82 -15.65 -10.29
C PRO A 108 7.32 -15.40 -10.50
N PRO A 109 7.82 -14.20 -10.23
CA PRO A 109 9.23 -13.85 -10.33
C PRO A 109 10.15 -14.53 -9.29
N GLY A 110 9.68 -15.59 -8.62
CA GLY A 110 10.38 -16.31 -7.56
C GLY A 110 10.17 -15.71 -6.16
N SER A 111 10.83 -16.29 -5.16
CA SER A 111 10.79 -15.78 -3.79
C SER A 111 11.41 -14.38 -3.75
N TYR A 112 10.73 -13.39 -3.15
CA TYR A 112 11.26 -12.03 -2.95
C TYR A 112 12.11 -11.88 -1.68
N THR A 113 12.41 -13.00 -1.05
CA THR A 113 13.10 -13.11 0.22
C THR A 113 14.35 -13.94 -0.01
N TYR A 114 15.31 -13.37 -0.74
CA TYR A 114 16.66 -13.90 -0.74
C TYR A 114 17.34 -13.45 0.54
N ALA A 115 17.71 -14.38 1.41
CA ALA A 115 18.56 -14.10 2.56
C ALA A 115 20.01 -14.08 2.08
N GLU A 116 20.60 -12.90 1.96
CA GLU A 116 22.05 -12.78 1.72
C GLU A 116 22.76 -13.12 3.03
N TYR A 117 23.46 -14.27 3.03
CA TYR A 117 24.32 -14.71 4.12
C TYR A 117 25.76 -14.39 3.72
N ASP A 118 26.27 -13.23 4.14
CA ASP A 118 27.71 -13.05 4.28
C ASP A 118 28.12 -13.46 5.70
N ASN A 119 29.40 -13.74 5.93
CA ASN A 119 29.91 -14.23 7.23
C ASN A 119 29.68 -13.27 8.43
N SER A 120 28.98 -12.15 8.23
CA SER A 120 28.85 -11.05 9.20
C SER A 120 27.43 -10.47 9.31
N THR A 121 26.55 -10.66 8.33
CA THR A 121 25.24 -9.99 8.28
C THR A 121 24.19 -10.75 7.47
N CYS A 122 22.93 -10.65 7.89
CA CYS A 122 21.77 -11.21 7.20
C CYS A 122 20.89 -10.07 6.68
N TYR A 123 20.72 -9.98 5.35
CA TYR A 123 19.82 -9.01 4.71
C TYR A 123 18.77 -9.72 3.85
N SER A 124 17.53 -9.25 3.92
CA SER A 124 16.45 -9.68 3.01
C SER A 124 16.54 -8.88 1.70
N ARG A 125 16.63 -9.59 0.58
CA ARG A 125 16.79 -9.03 -0.77
C ARG A 125 15.66 -9.48 -1.70
N SER A 126 15.15 -8.55 -2.50
CA SER A 126 13.99 -8.74 -3.40
C SER A 126 14.38 -9.08 -4.85
N THR A 127 15.63 -9.50 -5.11
CA THR A 127 16.12 -9.89 -6.43
C THR A 127 16.76 -11.26 -6.39
N PRO A 128 16.50 -12.16 -7.36
CA PRO A 128 17.18 -13.45 -7.49
C PRO A 128 18.68 -13.39 -7.32
N PHE A 129 19.24 -14.39 -6.63
CA PHE A 129 20.66 -14.68 -6.75
C PHE A 129 20.94 -14.92 -8.24
N PRO A 130 21.91 -14.22 -8.87
CA PRO A 130 22.37 -14.65 -10.18
C PRO A 130 22.92 -16.07 -10.04
N ASP A 131 22.48 -17.00 -10.88
CA ASP A 131 23.00 -18.36 -10.89
C ASP A 131 24.53 -18.32 -10.99
N ARG A 132 25.21 -18.97 -10.04
CA ARG A 132 26.67 -19.14 -10.05
C ARG A 132 27.04 -20.09 -11.21
N GLY A 133 27.02 -19.60 -12.43
CA GLY A 133 27.42 -20.37 -13.62
C GLY A 133 26.85 -19.84 -14.92
N VAL A 134 25.75 -19.10 -14.88
CA VAL A 134 25.23 -18.38 -16.04
C VAL A 134 24.91 -17.00 -15.54
N ALA A 135 25.76 -16.03 -15.88
CA ALA A 135 25.37 -14.62 -15.84
C ALA A 135 24.26 -14.44 -16.86
N GLU A 136 23.04 -14.90 -16.54
CA GLU A 136 21.84 -14.42 -17.16
C GLU A 136 21.89 -12.93 -16.84
N LYS A 137 22.27 -12.15 -17.85
CA LYS A 137 22.34 -10.69 -17.78
C LYS A 137 21.11 -10.28 -17.00
N LEU A 138 21.28 -9.46 -15.95
CA LEU A 138 20.19 -8.64 -15.43
C LEU A 138 19.38 -8.26 -16.66
N ARG A 139 18.13 -8.75 -16.81
CA ARG A 139 17.25 -8.14 -17.80
C ARG A 139 17.24 -6.70 -17.32
N PRO A 140 17.90 -5.77 -18.03
CA PRO A 140 17.91 -4.40 -17.58
C PRO A 140 16.44 -4.06 -17.51
N SER A 141 15.99 -3.45 -16.41
CA SER A 141 14.74 -2.69 -16.40
C SER A 141 14.70 -2.00 -17.76
N THR A 142 13.74 -2.36 -18.61
CA THR A 142 13.78 -2.03 -20.04
C THR A 142 14.25 -0.58 -20.19
N PRO A 143 15.42 -0.32 -20.80
CA PRO A 143 15.92 1.05 -20.95
C PRO A 143 14.89 1.79 -21.82
N GLY A 144 14.04 2.58 -21.16
CA GLY A 144 12.80 3.09 -21.76
C GLY A 144 11.59 3.21 -20.82
N SER A 145 11.69 2.89 -19.53
CA SER A 145 10.59 3.10 -18.57
C SER A 145 10.24 4.59 -18.29
N ASN A 146 10.86 5.52 -19.02
CA ASN A 146 10.54 6.95 -18.98
C ASN A 146 9.23 7.31 -19.73
N ASP A 147 8.55 6.33 -20.33
CA ASP A 147 7.29 6.55 -21.05
C ASP A 147 6.03 6.43 -20.17
N LEU A 148 6.15 5.96 -18.93
CA LEU A 148 5.13 6.31 -17.95
C LEU A 148 5.38 7.78 -17.67
N THR A 149 4.49 8.64 -18.18
CA THR A 149 4.40 10.04 -17.75
C THR A 149 4.41 10.09 -16.21
N GLU A 150 4.66 11.24 -15.58
CA GLU A 150 4.52 11.40 -14.10
C GLU A 150 3.05 11.15 -13.64
N ASP A 151 2.57 9.93 -13.84
CA ASP A 151 1.28 9.42 -13.48
C ASP A 151 1.43 8.77 -12.11
N ILE A 152 0.36 8.86 -11.33
CA ILE A 152 0.17 8.26 -10.03
C ILE A 152 0.69 6.80 -9.98
N LEU A 153 0.53 6.05 -11.07
CA LEU A 153 1.00 4.67 -11.17
C LEU A 153 2.51 4.56 -11.04
N HIS A 154 3.29 5.47 -11.65
CA HIS A 154 4.75 5.45 -11.55
C HIS A 154 5.21 5.74 -10.12
N GLU A 155 4.47 6.54 -9.36
CA GLU A 155 4.79 6.79 -7.95
C GLU A 155 4.57 5.56 -7.05
N LEU A 156 3.49 4.80 -7.28
CA LEU A 156 3.20 3.59 -6.51
C LEU A 156 3.93 2.35 -7.04
N PHE A 157 4.23 2.30 -8.33
CA PHE A 157 4.73 1.13 -9.02
C PHE A 157 5.85 1.51 -9.99
N PRO A 158 6.99 2.03 -9.48
CA PRO A 158 8.06 2.60 -10.31
C PRO A 158 8.84 1.57 -11.14
N HIS A 159 8.69 0.27 -10.87
CA HIS A 159 9.52 -0.77 -11.47
C HIS A 159 8.71 -1.90 -12.13
N PRO A 160 7.79 -1.59 -13.06
CA PRO A 160 6.97 -2.62 -13.68
C PRO A 160 7.84 -3.66 -14.36
N GLU A 161 7.45 -4.94 -14.19
CA GLU A 161 8.17 -6.09 -14.74
C GLU A 161 8.12 -6.11 -16.27
N ASN A 162 7.11 -5.44 -16.84
CA ASN A 162 6.83 -5.36 -18.25
C ASN A 162 6.33 -3.95 -18.63
N PRO A 163 6.69 -3.40 -19.80
CA PRO A 163 6.20 -2.09 -20.23
C PRO A 163 4.69 -2.04 -20.54
N GLN A 164 4.03 -3.18 -20.76
CA GLN A 164 2.60 -3.28 -21.10
C GLN A 164 1.70 -3.51 -19.88
N TYR A 165 2.21 -4.15 -18.83
CA TYR A 165 1.42 -4.51 -17.66
C TYR A 165 2.28 -4.65 -16.41
N MET A 166 1.63 -4.62 -15.24
CA MET A 166 2.22 -5.03 -13.96
C MET A 166 1.31 -6.03 -13.26
N ASP A 167 1.91 -6.92 -12.46
CA ASP A 167 1.18 -7.91 -11.68
C ASP A 167 1.15 -7.54 -10.19
N MET A 168 -0.01 -7.68 -9.58
CA MET A 168 -0.22 -7.55 -8.14
C MET A 168 -0.74 -8.87 -7.60
N TYR A 169 0.06 -9.52 -6.77
CA TYR A 169 -0.24 -10.83 -6.20
C TYR A 169 -1.03 -10.63 -4.91
N VAL A 170 -2.24 -11.18 -4.83
CA VAL A 170 -3.04 -11.14 -3.61
C VAL A 170 -2.45 -12.13 -2.62
N VAL A 171 -1.92 -11.63 -1.52
CA VAL A 171 -1.31 -12.44 -0.46
C VAL A 171 -2.35 -12.86 0.58
N TYR A 172 -3.34 -12.00 0.79
CA TYR A 172 -4.45 -12.21 1.69
C TYR A 172 -5.65 -11.40 1.23
N ASN A 173 -6.85 -11.95 1.33
CA ASN A 173 -8.08 -11.19 1.16
C ASN A 173 -9.14 -11.63 2.16
N GLU A 174 -9.76 -10.63 2.77
CA GLU A 174 -11.01 -10.74 3.49
C GLU A 174 -11.85 -9.48 3.20
N PRO A 175 -13.14 -9.48 3.55
CA PRO A 175 -13.97 -8.29 3.38
C PRO A 175 -13.33 -7.05 4.03
N GLN A 176 -12.83 -7.14 5.27
CA GLN A 176 -12.35 -5.97 6.00
C GLN A 176 -11.00 -5.45 5.49
N CYS A 177 -10.13 -6.30 4.95
CA CYS A 177 -8.80 -5.92 4.49
C CYS A 177 -8.31 -6.83 3.36
N TYR A 178 -7.36 -6.34 2.56
CA TYR A 178 -6.60 -7.20 1.68
C TYR A 178 -5.15 -6.78 1.62
N ILE A 179 -4.29 -7.73 1.28
CA ILE A 179 -2.85 -7.55 1.18
C ILE A 179 -2.45 -7.92 -0.24
N ILE A 180 -1.81 -6.98 -0.93
CA ILE A 180 -1.18 -7.24 -2.22
C ILE A 180 0.32 -7.14 -2.10
N ARG A 181 1.02 -7.91 -2.91
CA ARG A 181 2.44 -7.78 -3.17
C ARG A 181 2.65 -7.44 -4.63
N SER A 182 3.48 -6.43 -4.89
CA SER A 182 3.76 -6.04 -6.27
C SER A 182 5.26 -6.03 -6.53
N PRO A 183 5.73 -6.72 -7.58
CA PRO A 183 7.10 -6.57 -8.07
C PRO A 183 7.39 -5.14 -8.50
N ALA A 184 6.41 -4.48 -9.12
CA ALA A 184 6.49 -3.08 -9.54
C ALA A 184 6.70 -2.12 -8.36
N ALA A 185 6.35 -2.55 -7.15
CA ALA A 185 6.65 -1.90 -5.88
C ALA A 185 7.96 -2.41 -5.23
N SER A 186 8.97 -2.84 -6.01
CA SER A 186 10.21 -3.47 -5.53
C SER A 186 9.99 -4.75 -4.70
N GLY A 187 8.92 -5.49 -5.00
CA GLY A 187 8.49 -6.65 -4.20
C GLY A 187 7.82 -6.29 -2.88
N GLY A 188 7.46 -5.01 -2.70
CA GLY A 188 6.77 -4.52 -1.51
C GLY A 188 5.36 -5.08 -1.36
N CYS A 189 4.88 -5.07 -0.12
CA CYS A 189 3.49 -5.36 0.21
C CYS A 189 2.75 -4.10 0.63
N ASP A 190 1.46 -4.10 0.33
CA ASP A 190 0.49 -3.09 0.74
C ASP A 190 -0.63 -3.75 1.52
N LEU A 191 -0.97 -3.20 2.69
CA LEU A 191 -2.20 -3.54 3.41
C LEU A 191 -3.24 -2.45 3.17
N TRP A 192 -4.38 -2.88 2.63
CA TRP A 192 -5.53 -2.04 2.35
C TRP A 192 -6.65 -2.36 3.34
N LEU A 193 -7.17 -1.34 4.01
CA LEU A 193 -8.24 -1.46 5.00
C LEU A 193 -9.52 -0.85 4.47
N ARG A 194 -10.64 -1.55 4.64
CA ARG A 194 -11.95 -1.05 4.21
C ARG A 194 -12.33 0.22 4.96
N LYS A 195 -12.98 1.14 4.24
CA LYS A 195 -13.41 2.46 4.73
C LYS A 195 -14.25 2.39 6.01
N THR A 196 -15.15 1.42 6.13
CA THR A 196 -16.05 1.29 7.28
C THR A 196 -15.30 1.03 8.58
N GLU A 197 -14.32 0.12 8.55
CA GLU A 197 -13.49 -0.28 9.67
C GLU A 197 -12.56 0.87 10.06
N LEU A 198 -11.91 1.50 9.07
CA LEU A 198 -11.09 2.68 9.32
C LEU A 198 -11.91 3.84 9.91
N LYS A 199 -13.12 4.07 9.40
CA LYS A 199 -14.01 5.12 9.89
C LYS A 199 -14.44 4.85 11.33
N SER A 200 -14.82 3.62 11.68
CA SER A 200 -15.16 3.26 13.08
C SER A 200 -13.98 3.54 14.01
N ILE A 201 -12.77 3.14 13.62
CA ILE A 201 -11.56 3.39 14.42
C ILE A 201 -11.31 4.89 14.62
N VAL A 202 -11.42 5.69 13.56
CA VAL A 202 -11.20 7.15 13.65
C VAL A 202 -12.29 7.84 14.48
N GLU A 203 -13.55 7.43 14.36
CA GLU A 203 -14.67 8.00 15.12
C GLU A 203 -14.55 7.67 16.62
N GLU A 204 -14.21 6.43 16.96
CA GLU A 204 -13.98 6.00 18.34
C GLU A 204 -12.78 6.70 18.98
N LEU A 205 -11.74 7.01 18.21
CA LEU A 205 -10.50 7.63 18.69
C LEU A 205 -10.45 9.14 18.49
N LYS A 206 -11.57 9.79 18.13
CA LYS A 206 -11.58 11.20 17.75
C LYS A 206 -10.96 12.11 18.83
N GLU A 207 -11.32 11.88 20.09
CA GLU A 207 -10.79 12.65 21.22
C GLU A 207 -9.32 12.32 21.47
N ASP A 208 -8.95 11.04 21.46
CA ASP A 208 -7.56 10.57 21.61
C ASP A 208 -6.63 11.15 20.53
N ILE A 209 -7.09 11.24 19.27
CA ILE A 209 -6.33 11.81 18.16
C ILE A 209 -6.02 13.29 18.44
N ILE A 210 -7.03 14.05 18.89
CA ILE A 210 -6.90 15.47 19.23
C ILE A 210 -5.96 15.65 20.43
N GLU A 211 -6.16 14.88 21.49
CA GLU A 211 -5.29 14.94 22.67
C GLU A 211 -3.84 14.60 22.31
N LYS A 212 -3.63 13.57 21.47
CA LYS A 212 -2.30 13.18 21.04
C LYS A 212 -1.61 14.23 20.18
N GLU A 213 -2.33 14.87 19.26
CA GLU A 213 -1.81 15.97 18.45
C GLU A 213 -1.35 17.13 19.35
N LYS A 214 -2.15 17.47 20.38
CA LYS A 214 -1.81 18.51 21.38
C LYS A 214 -0.57 18.15 22.19
N GLU A 215 -0.53 16.93 22.73
CA GLU A 215 0.60 16.41 23.51
C GLU A 215 1.91 16.51 22.71
N LEU A 216 1.90 16.03 21.46
CA LEU A 216 3.06 16.04 20.58
C LEU A 216 3.47 17.47 20.19
N THR A 217 2.50 18.34 19.94
CA THR A 217 2.75 19.75 19.62
C THR A 217 3.49 20.44 20.78
N GLU A 218 3.00 20.30 22.01
CA GLU A 218 3.64 20.92 23.18
C GLU A 218 5.00 20.32 23.51
N LYS A 219 5.14 19.00 23.37
CA LYS A 219 6.44 18.31 23.52
C LYS A 219 7.48 18.84 22.54
N TYR A 220 7.13 18.92 21.25
CA TYR A 220 8.10 19.30 20.23
C TYR A 220 8.32 20.81 20.12
N LYS A 221 7.37 21.65 20.53
CA LYS A 221 7.62 23.09 20.75
C LYS A 221 8.75 23.30 21.76
N LYS A 222 8.69 22.62 22.92
CA LYS A 222 9.74 22.68 23.95
C LYS A 222 11.09 22.18 23.44
N GLU A 223 11.11 21.03 22.76
CA GLU A 223 12.35 20.47 22.19
C GLU A 223 13.00 21.40 21.14
N LEU A 224 12.18 22.05 20.32
CA LEU A 224 12.62 23.00 19.29
C LEU A 224 12.84 24.42 19.82
N LYS A 225 12.72 24.63 21.14
CA LYS A 225 12.86 25.94 21.81
C LYS A 225 11.93 27.01 21.23
N ILE A 226 10.71 26.62 20.88
CA ILE A 226 9.63 27.51 20.46
C ILE A 226 8.84 27.88 21.71
N TYR A 227 9.05 29.10 22.21
CA TYR A 227 8.34 29.65 23.35
C TYR A 227 7.35 30.71 22.90
N GLU A 228 6.26 30.92 23.64
CA GLU A 228 5.19 31.89 23.29
C GLU A 228 5.72 33.30 23.04
N ASN A 229 6.83 33.67 23.70
CA ASN A 229 7.43 35.01 23.61
C ASN A 229 8.42 35.17 22.45
N CYS A 230 8.61 34.15 21.60
CA CYS A 230 9.59 34.18 20.50
C CYS A 230 8.93 33.87 19.15
N THR A 231 9.27 34.67 18.13
CA THR A 231 8.89 34.37 16.75
C THR A 231 9.66 33.14 16.27
N ALA A 232 8.97 32.02 16.07
CA ALA A 232 9.57 30.81 15.52
C ALA A 232 10.10 31.05 14.10
N THR A 233 11.33 30.61 13.84
CA THR A 233 11.90 30.57 12.49
C THR A 233 11.14 29.59 11.60
N ASP A 234 11.19 29.78 10.28
CA ASP A 234 10.51 28.85 9.35
C ASP A 234 11.06 27.42 9.46
N LYS A 235 12.36 27.27 9.73
CA LYS A 235 12.97 25.96 10.01
C LYS A 235 12.35 25.29 11.24
N GLN A 236 12.10 26.05 12.31
CA GLN A 236 11.45 25.55 13.52
C GLN A 236 10.00 25.14 13.25
N LYS A 237 9.23 25.95 12.51
CA LYS A 237 7.84 25.64 12.13
C LYS A 237 7.77 24.35 11.30
N THR A 238 8.59 24.23 10.26
CA THR A 238 8.64 23.03 9.42
C THR A 238 9.06 21.80 10.22
N SER A 239 10.03 21.93 11.12
CA SER A 239 10.48 20.84 11.98
C SER A 239 9.39 20.40 12.96
N LEU A 240 8.65 21.35 13.54
CA LEU A 240 7.53 21.07 14.42
C LEU A 240 6.44 20.30 13.68
N GLN A 241 6.00 20.81 12.53
CA GLN A 241 4.99 20.17 11.69
C GLN A 241 5.39 18.75 11.32
N PHE A 242 6.60 18.55 10.80
CA PHE A 242 7.09 17.21 10.43
C PHE A 242 7.07 16.24 11.61
N LYS A 243 7.55 16.67 12.79
CA LYS A 243 7.56 15.81 13.98
C LYS A 243 6.15 15.47 14.43
N VAL A 244 5.26 16.44 14.56
CA VAL A 244 3.86 16.19 14.97
C VAL A 244 3.20 15.24 13.98
N GLU A 245 3.26 15.51 12.68
CA GLU A 245 2.68 14.65 11.65
C GLU A 245 3.23 13.22 11.69
N PHE A 246 4.56 13.06 11.81
CA PHE A 246 5.21 11.75 11.85
C PHE A 246 4.81 10.95 13.09
N TYR A 247 4.86 11.55 14.28
CA TYR A 247 4.59 10.84 15.53
C TYR A 247 3.09 10.61 15.76
N THR A 248 2.21 11.51 15.31
CA THR A 248 0.75 11.26 15.30
C THR A 248 0.43 10.08 14.40
N ARG A 249 1.01 10.04 13.20
CA ARG A 249 0.85 8.92 12.28
C ARG A 249 1.37 7.61 12.88
N LYS A 250 2.56 7.61 13.49
CA LYS A 250 3.12 6.43 14.16
C LYS A 250 2.21 5.89 15.25
N TRP A 251 1.78 6.76 16.16
CA TRP A 251 0.88 6.39 17.25
C TRP A 251 -0.44 5.81 16.71
N PHE A 252 -1.06 6.47 15.73
CA PHE A 252 -2.34 6.01 15.19
C PHE A 252 -2.21 4.62 14.56
N GLN A 253 -1.13 4.37 13.83
CA GLN A 253 -0.87 3.09 13.20
C GLN A 253 -0.62 1.97 14.21
N ASP A 254 0.06 2.26 15.34
CA ASP A 254 0.18 1.31 16.46
C ASP A 254 -1.18 0.96 17.08
N VAL A 255 -2.15 1.90 17.05
CA VAL A 255 -3.52 1.65 17.51
C VAL A 255 -4.31 0.86 16.47
N VAL A 256 -4.23 1.23 15.18
CA VAL A 256 -4.87 0.50 14.07
C VAL A 256 -4.46 -0.97 14.09
N TRP A 257 -3.17 -1.26 14.29
CA TRP A 257 -2.68 -2.63 14.37
C TRP A 257 -3.38 -3.48 15.44
N LYS A 258 -3.88 -2.86 16.51
CA LYS A 258 -4.57 -3.55 17.61
C LYS A 258 -6.07 -3.66 17.41
N ARG A 259 -6.63 -2.95 16.42
CA ARG A 259 -8.08 -2.84 16.20
C ARG A 259 -8.57 -3.50 14.90
N ILE A 260 -7.69 -3.67 13.91
CA ILE A 260 -8.06 -4.39 12.67
C ILE A 260 -8.04 -5.90 12.91
N PRO A 261 -8.69 -6.73 12.05
CA PRO A 261 -8.75 -8.17 12.25
C PRO A 261 -7.37 -8.78 12.41
N PHE A 262 -7.25 -9.68 13.40
CA PHE A 262 -5.97 -10.30 13.75
C PHE A 262 -5.32 -11.00 12.55
N ASP A 263 -6.11 -11.65 11.70
CA ASP A 263 -5.62 -12.40 10.55
C ASP A 263 -5.00 -11.50 9.47
N CYS A 264 -5.54 -10.28 9.28
CA CYS A 264 -4.91 -9.24 8.45
C CYS A 264 -3.51 -8.90 8.96
N VAL A 265 -3.38 -8.71 10.27
CA VAL A 265 -2.11 -8.33 10.92
C VAL A 265 -1.10 -9.45 10.86
N LEU A 266 -1.52 -10.63 11.29
CA LEU A 266 -0.67 -11.81 11.35
C LEU A 266 -0.16 -12.15 9.95
N THR A 267 -1.05 -12.17 8.96
CA THR A 267 -0.67 -12.51 7.58
C THR A 267 0.27 -11.47 7.00
N PHE A 268 0.02 -10.17 7.21
CA PHE A 268 0.94 -9.12 6.78
C PHE A 268 2.33 -9.28 7.41
N MET A 269 2.40 -9.45 8.72
CA MET A 269 3.67 -9.56 9.44
C MET A 269 4.45 -10.82 9.04
N MET A 270 3.78 -11.96 8.89
CA MET A 270 4.41 -13.22 8.49
C MET A 270 4.88 -13.22 7.05
N THR A 271 4.12 -12.59 6.14
CA THR A 271 4.43 -12.68 4.71
C THR A 271 5.31 -11.53 4.22
N CYS A 272 5.16 -10.35 4.81
CA CYS A 272 5.73 -9.10 4.32
C CYS A 272 6.70 -8.44 5.30
N GLY A 273 6.68 -8.85 6.57
CA GLY A 273 7.48 -8.26 7.64
C GLY A 273 6.90 -6.94 8.16
N ALA A 274 7.70 -6.21 8.93
CA ALA A 274 7.27 -4.95 9.52
C ALA A 274 7.03 -3.87 8.46
N PRO A 275 5.96 -3.05 8.60
CA PRO A 275 5.73 -1.95 7.68
C PRO A 275 6.85 -0.91 7.80
N VAL A 276 7.33 -0.43 6.65
CA VAL A 276 8.37 0.61 6.57
C VAL A 276 7.73 1.98 6.44
N PHE A 277 6.64 2.07 5.66
CA PHE A 277 5.91 3.29 5.39
C PHE A 277 4.51 3.21 5.98
N LEU A 278 4.23 4.22 6.80
CA LEU A 278 2.92 4.50 7.35
C LEU A 278 2.25 5.52 6.42
N VAL A 279 1.14 5.15 5.79
CA VAL A 279 0.57 5.99 4.73
C VAL A 279 -0.53 6.90 5.30
N TYR A 280 -1.54 6.33 5.94
CA TYR A 280 -2.67 7.09 6.46
C TYR A 280 -2.32 7.90 7.72
N ASN A 281 -2.64 9.20 7.72
CA ASN A 281 -2.56 10.10 8.88
C ASN A 281 -3.98 10.50 9.32
N PRO A 282 -4.38 10.26 10.58
CA PRO A 282 -5.76 10.47 11.03
C PRO A 282 -6.20 11.94 11.10
N VAL A 283 -5.26 12.88 11.15
CA VAL A 283 -5.55 14.32 11.18
C VAL A 283 -5.77 14.81 9.75
N THR A 284 -4.76 14.59 8.91
CA THR A 284 -4.71 15.19 7.57
C THR A 284 -5.47 14.38 6.52
N CYS A 285 -5.59 13.07 6.68
CA CYS A 285 -6.33 12.20 5.75
C CYS A 285 -7.81 12.04 6.08
N ASN A 286 -8.28 12.46 7.25
CA ASN A 286 -9.68 12.29 7.60
C ASN A 286 -10.64 13.03 6.66
N THR A 287 -10.20 14.12 6.03
CA THR A 287 -11.00 14.79 4.98
C THR A 287 -11.36 13.84 3.84
N SER A 288 -10.43 12.98 3.42
CA SER A 288 -10.70 11.98 2.37
C SER A 288 -11.57 10.81 2.85
N LEU A 289 -11.62 10.57 4.17
CA LEU A 289 -12.39 9.49 4.78
C LEU A 289 -13.85 9.91 5.06
N THR A 290 -14.03 11.05 5.73
CA THR A 290 -15.32 11.49 6.28
C THR A 290 -15.78 12.85 5.73
N GLY A 291 -14.94 13.55 4.95
CA GLY A 291 -15.19 14.93 4.54
C GLY A 291 -14.83 15.96 5.62
N GLN A 292 -14.38 15.54 6.80
CA GLN A 292 -14.05 16.43 7.93
C GLN A 292 -12.55 16.52 8.17
N TYR A 293 -12.04 17.71 8.45
CA TYR A 293 -10.66 17.89 8.92
C TYR A 293 -10.62 17.69 10.44
N LEU A 294 -9.81 16.77 10.95
CA LEU A 294 -9.63 16.54 12.38
C LEU A 294 -8.34 17.19 12.84
N SER A 295 -8.42 18.44 13.29
CA SER A 295 -7.29 19.13 13.93
C SER A 295 -7.83 20.20 14.86
N ILE A 296 -6.98 20.64 15.79
CA ILE A 296 -7.28 21.71 16.75
C ILE A 296 -7.33 23.09 16.08
N SER A 297 -6.85 23.21 14.83
CA SER A 297 -6.48 24.46 14.13
C SER A 297 -5.20 25.09 14.67
#